data_AF-A0A957Y341-F1
#
_entry.id   AF-A0A957Y341-F1
#
_cell.length_a   1.000
_cell.length_b   1.000
_cell.length_c   1.000
_cell.angle_alpha   90.00
_cell.angle_beta   90.00
_cell.angle_gamma   90.00
#
_symmetry.space_group_name_H-M   'P 1'
#
loop_
_entity.id
_entity.type
_entity.pdbx_description
1 polymer ?
#
loop_
_entity_poly.entity_id
_entity_poly.type
_entity_poly.pdbx_seq_one_letter_code
_entity_poly.pdbx_strand_id
1 'polypeptide(L)' 'MKRDLRRAVLFMPGDSLHKIEKATGLGVDSIVMDLEDGVALGHKDVARSTVLSALQTLDFGRSERLVRVNP' A
#
# COMPACT_ATOMS: atom_id res chain seq x y z
N MET A 1 -24.86 0.33 1.56
CA MET A 1 -23.42 0.66 1.47
C MET A 1 -22.75 0.04 2.69
N LYS A 2 -21.86 -0.95 2.53
CA LYS A 2 -21.09 -1.46 3.68
C LYS A 2 -20.26 -0.28 4.19
N ARG A 3 -20.33 -0.02 5.49
CA ARG A 3 -19.53 1.02 6.11
C ARG A 3 -18.13 0.46 6.25
N ASP A 4 -17.25 0.81 5.30
CA ASP A 4 -15.83 0.44 5.37
C ASP A 4 -15.21 1.22 6.52
N LEU A 5 -15.16 0.56 7.68
CA LEU A 5 -14.51 1.08 8.87
C LEU A 5 -13.03 1.26 8.55
N ARG A 6 -12.49 2.48 8.72
CA ARG A 6 -11.05 2.78 8.62
C ARG A 6 -10.47 3.03 10.01
N ARG A 7 -10.56 2.04 10.91
CA ARG A 7 -10.09 2.17 12.31
C ARG A 7 -8.57 2.26 12.37
N ALA A 8 -7.91 1.56 11.44
CA ALA A 8 -6.47 1.59 11.25
C ALA A 8 -6.14 1.74 9.77
N VAL A 9 -5.38 2.79 9.44
CA VAL A 9 -4.86 3.07 8.10
C VAL A 9 -3.35 2.91 8.16
N LEU A 10 -2.86 1.82 7.58
CA LEU A 10 -1.44 1.45 7.65
C LEU A 10 -0.71 1.96 6.41
N PHE A 11 0.22 2.90 6.60
CA PHE A 11 1.11 3.38 5.55
C PHE A 11 2.38 2.52 5.47
N MET A 12 2.84 2.24 4.26
CA MET A 12 4.19 1.70 4.01
C MET A 12 4.80 2.28 2.72
N PRO A 13 6.14 2.41 2.66
CA PRO A 13 6.84 2.78 1.43
C PRO A 13 6.49 1.86 0.26
N GLY A 14 6.09 2.43 -0.87
CA GLY A 14 5.72 1.70 -2.08
C GLY A 14 6.89 0.99 -2.75
N ASP A 15 8.15 1.33 -2.42
CA ASP A 15 9.36 0.66 -2.91
C ASP A 15 9.74 -0.62 -2.13
N SER A 16 8.93 -1.04 -1.15
CA SER A 16 9.23 -2.20 -0.30
C SER A 16 8.18 -3.30 -0.42
N LEU A 17 8.34 -4.20 -1.40
CA LEU A 17 7.45 -5.34 -1.59
C LEU A 17 7.27 -6.17 -0.31
N HIS A 18 8.36 -6.43 0.42
CA HIS A 18 8.34 -7.14 1.69
C HIS A 18 7.36 -6.51 2.71
N LYS A 19 7.31 -5.18 2.81
CA LYS A 19 6.39 -4.49 3.72
C LYS A 19 4.94 -4.58 3.23
N ILE A 20 4.72 -4.53 1.92
CA ILE A 20 3.39 -4.67 1.32
C ILE A 20 2.85 -6.09 1.54
N GLU A 21 3.64 -7.12 1.27
CA GLU A 21 3.29 -8.52 1.53
C GLU A 21 2.99 -8.77 3.01
N LYS A 22 3.80 -8.20 3.90
CA LYS A 22 3.51 -8.30 5.33
C LYS A 22 2.18 -7.64 5.69
N ALA A 23 1.87 -6.49 5.10
CA ALA A 23 0.65 -5.74 5.40
C ALA A 23 -0.63 -6.53 5.09
N THR A 24 -0.64 -7.32 4.02
CA THR A 24 -1.82 -8.13 3.65
C THR A 24 -2.20 -9.15 4.72
N GLY A 25 -1.23 -9.59 5.54
CA GLY A 25 -1.44 -10.52 6.65
C GLY A 25 -1.82 -9.89 8.00
N LEU A 26 -1.83 -8.55 8.13
CA LEU A 26 -2.02 -7.88 9.43
C LEU A 26 -3.49 -7.65 9.81
N GLY A 27 -4.44 -7.89 8.90
CA GLY A 27 -5.88 -7.76 9.18
C GLY A 27 -6.35 -6.34 9.50
N VAL A 28 -5.56 -5.32 9.12
CA VAL A 28 -5.91 -3.90 9.21
C VAL A 28 -7.04 -3.55 8.26
N ASP A 29 -7.69 -2.41 8.51
CA ASP A 29 -8.83 -1.99 7.69
C ASP A 29 -8.39 -1.42 6.33
N SER A 30 -7.34 -0.59 6.31
CA SER A 30 -6.81 0.01 5.08
C SER A 30 -5.29 -0.10 5.01
N ILE A 31 -4.78 -0.46 3.83
CA ILE A 31 -3.36 -0.54 3.50
C ILE A 31 -3.07 0.56 2.48
N VAL A 32 -2.18 1.48 2.80
CA VAL A 32 -1.77 2.59 1.94
C VAL A 32 -0.34 2.36 1.47
N MET A 33 -0.22 1.98 0.20
CA MET A 33 1.06 1.92 -0.50
C MET A 33 1.47 3.35 -0.89
N ASP A 34 2.56 3.82 -0.32
CA ASP A 34 2.93 5.23 -0.41
C ASP A 34 3.92 5.51 -1.54
N LEU A 35 3.59 6.48 -2.39
CA LEU A 35 4.50 7.03 -3.40
C LEU A 35 5.03 8.42 -3.00
N GLU A 36 4.56 9.00 -1.90
CA GLU A 36 4.88 10.34 -1.42
C GLU A 36 6.10 10.36 -0.48
N ASP A 37 6.00 10.94 0.71
CA ASP A 37 7.12 11.19 1.61
C ASP A 37 7.76 9.92 2.20
N GLY A 38 7.07 8.78 2.16
CA GLY A 38 7.60 7.48 2.56
C GLY A 38 8.59 6.85 1.57
N VAL A 39 8.80 7.43 0.39
CA VAL A 39 9.72 6.91 -0.64
C VAL A 39 10.78 7.94 -1.02
N ALA A 40 12.05 7.53 -1.02
CA ALA A 40 13.17 8.37 -1.46
C ALA A 40 13.01 8.87 -2.91
N LEU A 41 13.50 10.07 -3.22
CA LEU A 41 13.36 10.68 -4.56
C LEU A 41 13.88 9.79 -5.69
N GLY A 42 15.01 9.11 -5.50
CA GLY A 42 15.59 8.20 -6.50
C GLY A 42 14.85 6.88 -6.67
N HIS A 43 13.85 6.59 -5.83
CA HIS A 43 13.13 5.32 -5.80
C HIS A 43 11.68 5.44 -6.29
N LYS A 44 11.25 6.60 -6.78
CA LYS A 44 9.85 6.81 -7.21
C LYS A 44 9.42 5.86 -8.33
N ASP A 45 10.29 5.61 -9.30
CA ASP A 45 9.98 4.72 -10.42
C ASP A 45 9.89 3.25 -9.98
N VAL A 46 10.79 2.85 -9.07
CA VAL A 46 10.76 1.54 -8.42
C VAL A 46 9.46 1.39 -7.63
N ALA A 47 9.11 2.37 -6.80
CA ALA A 47 7.87 2.35 -6.01
C ALA A 47 6.62 2.21 -6.88
N ARG A 48 6.50 2.98 -7.96
CA ARG A 48 5.36 2.86 -8.90
C ARG A 48 5.27 1.45 -9.50
N SER A 49 6.42 0.88 -9.88
CA SER A 49 6.49 -0.47 -10.48
C SER A 49 6.14 -1.56 -9.46
N THR A 50 6.65 -1.44 -8.23
CA THR A 50 6.37 -2.35 -7.12
C THR A 50 4.90 -2.29 -6.72
N VAL A 51 4.31 -1.10 -6.58
CA VAL A 51 2.89 -0.90 -6.25
C VAL A 51 1.99 -1.49 -7.35
N LEU A 52 2.31 -1.25 -8.63
CA LEU A 52 1.58 -1.86 -9.74
C LEU A 52 1.60 -3.39 -9.66
N SER A 53 2.79 -3.98 -9.46
CA SER A 53 2.94 -5.43 -9.33
C SER A 53 2.16 -5.97 -8.13
N ALA A 54 2.22 -5.31 -6.97
CA ALA A 54 1.50 -5.71 -5.78
C ALA A 54 -0.02 -5.67 -5.98
N LEU A 55 -0.54 -4.62 -6.61
CA LEU A 55 -1.97 -4.49 -6.93
C LEU A 55 -2.49 -5.57 -7.87
N GLN A 56 -1.62 -6.09 -8.74
CA GLN A 56 -1.96 -7.15 -9.70
C GLN A 56 -1.82 -8.56 -9.13
N THR A 57 -0.89 -8.76 -8.18
CA THR A 57 -0.46 -10.11 -7.79
C THR A 57 -0.81 -10.50 -6.35
N LEU A 58 -0.99 -9.53 -5.43
CA LEU A 58 -1.25 -9.83 -4.02
C LEU A 58 -2.74 -9.87 -3.69
N ASP A 59 -3.10 -10.77 -2.78
CA ASP A 59 -4.40 -10.79 -2.12
C ASP A 59 -4.35 -9.93 -0.84
N PHE A 60 -5.20 -8.90 -0.79
CA PHE A 60 -5.32 -8.00 0.37
C PHE A 60 -6.46 -8.42 1.31
N GLY A 61 -7.17 -9.50 0.97
CA GLY A 61 -8.31 -10.02 1.71
C GLY A 61 -9.40 -8.96 1.86
N ARG A 62 -9.77 -8.66 3.11
CA ARG A 62 -10.80 -7.67 3.44
C ARG A 62 -10.28 -6.23 3.53
N SER A 63 -8.97 -6.04 3.46
CA SER A 63 -8.36 -4.72 3.66
C SER A 63 -8.59 -3.84 2.43
N GLU A 64 -8.92 -2.57 2.64
CA GLU A 64 -8.96 -1.58 1.57
C GLU A 64 -7.56 -1.38 0.98
N ARG A 65 -7.48 -1.35 -0.35
CA ARG A 65 -6.24 -1.19 -1.11
C ARG A 65 -6.13 0.25 -1.57
N LEU A 66 -5.20 1.00 -1.00
CA LEU A 66 -5.02 2.42 -1.29
C LEU A 66 -3.60 2.69 -1.78
N VAL A 67 -3.48 3.74 -2.59
CA VAL A 67 -2.20 4.30 -3.02
C VAL A 67 -2.21 5.78 -2.69
N ARG A 68 -1.18 6.29 -2.00
CA ARG A 68 -0.96 7.73 -1.84
C ARG A 68 -0.04 8.22 -2.94
N VAL A 69 -0.55 9.08 -3.81
CA VAL A 69 0.17 9.65 -4.95
C VAL A 69 0.99 10.87 -4.55
N ASN A 70 1.97 11.25 -5.37
CA ASN A 70 2.67 12.53 -5.24
C ASN A 70 1.74 13.71 -5.58
N PRO A 71 2.02 14.92 -5.04
CA PRO A 71 1.35 16.16 -5.45
C PRO A 71 1.49 16.48 -6.94
#